data_AF-A0A2J7ZQ97-F1
#
_entry.id   AF-A0A2J7ZQ97-F1
#
_cell.length_a   1.000
_cell.length_b   1.000
_cell.length_c   1.000
_cell.angle_alpha   90.00
_cell.angle_beta   90.00
_cell.angle_gamma   90.00
#
_symmetry.space_group_name_H-M   'P 1'
#
loop_
_entity.id
_entity.type
_entity.pdbx_description
1 polymer ?
#
loop_
_entity_poly.entity_id
_entity_poly.type
_entity_poly.pdbx_seq_one_letter_code
_entity_poly.pdbx_strand_id
1 'polypeptide(L)' 'MAGMGLSTRTARCYDWYMDYLKCMDEGTAPMISLRREQCMVSLEDYNECLHREKERTRRQVVERERQAQLEGASKGHH' A
#
# COMPACT_ATOMS: atom_id res chain seq x y z
N MET A 1 1.95 -14.91 -8.46
CA MET A 1 3.03 -14.78 -9.46
C MET A 1 3.60 -13.38 -9.37
N ALA A 2 4.64 -13.18 -8.55
CA ALA A 2 5.36 -11.92 -8.46
C ALA A 2 6.71 -12.13 -9.14
N GLY A 3 6.96 -11.46 -10.27
CA GLY A 3 8.28 -11.53 -10.89
C GLY A 3 8.37 -11.06 -12.33
N MET A 4 7.34 -11.23 -13.17
CA MET A 4 7.44 -10.84 -14.59
C MET A 4 6.14 -10.24 -15.08
N GLY A 5 6.10 -8.90 -15.20
CA GLY A 5 5.01 -8.18 -15.86
C GLY A 5 5.17 -8.24 -17.37
N LEU A 6 4.05 -8.39 -18.09
CA LEU A 6 3.92 -8.47 -19.56
C LEU A 6 4.25 -7.16 -20.32
N SER A 7 5.19 -6.36 -19.83
CA SER A 7 5.78 -5.26 -20.59
C SER A 7 7.22 -5.13 -20.15
N THR A 8 8.11 -4.66 -21.02
CA THR A 8 9.54 -4.37 -20.80
C THR A 8 9.83 -3.31 -19.71
N ARG A 9 8.86 -3.05 -18.82
CA ARG A 9 8.87 -2.10 -17.71
C ARG A 9 8.87 -2.91 -16.42
N THR A 10 9.74 -2.53 -15.48
CA THR A 10 9.78 -3.09 -14.11
C THR A 10 8.36 -3.19 -13.51
N ALA A 11 8.10 -4.26 -12.77
CA ALA A 11 6.80 -4.46 -12.13
C ALA A 11 6.45 -3.24 -11.28
N ARG A 12 5.16 -2.82 -11.29
CA ARG A 12 4.72 -1.59 -10.60
C ARG A 12 5.11 -1.51 -9.13
N CYS A 13 5.31 -2.64 -8.46
CA CYS A 13 5.67 -2.73 -7.05
C CYS A 13 7.13 -3.17 -6.80
N TYR A 14 7.97 -3.13 -7.83
CA TYR A 14 9.34 -3.63 -7.78
C TYR A 14 10.20 -2.90 -6.74
N ASP A 15 10.09 -1.57 -6.65
CA ASP A 15 10.91 -0.78 -5.71
C ASP A 15 10.58 -1.13 -4.25
N TRP A 16 9.30 -1.22 -3.89
CA TRP A 16 8.87 -1.68 -2.56
C TRP A 16 9.33 -3.10 -2.24
N TYR A 17 9.34 -3.98 -3.25
CA TYR A 17 9.87 -5.34 -3.07
C TYR A 17 11.39 -5.32 -2.79
N MET A 18 12.15 -4.48 -3.52
CA MET A 18 13.58 -4.33 -3.29
C MET A 18 13.88 -3.76 -1.91
N ASP A 19 13.07 -2.82 -1.40
CA ASP A 19 13.24 -2.27 -0.06
C ASP A 19 12.92 -3.28 1.04
N TYR A 20 11.89 -4.12 0.85
CA TYR A 20 11.65 -5.26 1.75
C TYR A 20 12.83 -6.25 1.74
N LEU A 21 13.38 -6.57 0.57
CA LEU A 21 14.55 -7.46 0.48
C LEU A 21 15.80 -6.88 1.16
N LYS A 22 16.07 -5.59 0.99
CA LYS A 22 17.17 -4.90 1.69
C LYS A 22 16.99 -4.96 3.20
N CYS A 23 15.76 -4.79 3.68
CA CYS A 23 15.47 -4.85 5.12
C CYS A 23 15.72 -6.27 5.67
N MET A 24 15.29 -7.29 4.92
CA MET A 24 15.41 -8.71 5.29
C MET A 24 16.83 -9.28 5.16
N ASP A 25 17.78 -8.48 4.69
CA ASP A 25 19.18 -8.89 4.53
C ASP A 25 19.79 -9.39 5.84
N GLU A 26 20.65 -10.40 5.76
CA GLU A 26 21.18 -11.07 6.95
C GLU A 26 22.09 -10.16 7.79
N GLY A 27 22.61 -9.07 7.19
CA GLY A 27 23.40 -8.06 7.87
C GLY A 27 22.65 -7.21 8.89
N THR A 28 21.30 -7.19 8.89
CA THR A 28 20.51 -6.32 9.78
C THR A 28 20.20 -6.96 11.14
N ALA A 29 19.98 -8.29 11.19
CA ALA A 29 19.76 -9.02 12.44
C ALA A 29 20.03 -10.53 12.27
N PRO A 30 20.48 -11.25 13.30
CA PRO A 30 20.89 -12.66 13.16
C PRO A 30 19.71 -13.63 13.00
N MET A 31 18.56 -13.36 13.63
CA MET A 31 17.41 -14.26 13.60
C MET A 31 16.36 -13.80 12.57
N ILE A 32 15.86 -14.75 11.77
CA ILE A 32 14.81 -14.49 10.76
C ILE A 32 13.53 -13.93 11.39
N SER A 33 13.14 -14.39 12.57
CA SER A 33 11.98 -13.88 13.31
C SER A 33 12.12 -12.40 13.62
N LEU A 34 13.27 -11.99 14.15
CA LEU A 34 13.57 -10.60 14.49
C LEU A 34 13.61 -9.70 13.25
N ARG A 35 14.21 -10.19 12.13
CA ARG A 35 14.19 -9.46 10.85
C ARG A 35 12.76 -9.28 10.33
N ARG A 36 11.92 -10.31 10.42
CA ARG A 36 10.50 -10.20 10.01
C ARG A 36 9.76 -9.16 10.82
N GLU A 37 9.95 -9.14 12.14
CA GLU A 37 9.32 -8.14 13.02
C GLU A 37 9.77 -6.71 12.67
N GLN A 38 11.07 -6.50 12.47
CA GLN A 38 11.62 -5.20 12.10
C GLN A 38 11.20 -4.74 10.70
N CYS A 39 11.07 -5.68 9.76
CA CYS A 39 10.72 -5.40 8.37
C CYS A 39 9.21 -5.49 8.07
N MET A 40 8.36 -5.63 9.08
CA MET A 40 6.91 -5.69 8.89
C MET A 40 6.38 -4.45 8.17
N VAL A 41 6.92 -3.26 8.46
CA VAL A 41 6.51 -2.01 7.80
C VAL A 41 6.77 -2.07 6.29
N SER A 42 7.97 -2.49 5.88
CA SER A 42 8.31 -2.63 4.45
C SER A 42 7.47 -3.72 3.77
N LEU A 43 7.14 -4.79 4.50
CA LEU A 43 6.24 -5.83 4.02
C LEU A 43 4.81 -5.30 3.83
N GLU A 44 4.31 -4.49 4.75
CA GLU A 44 2.99 -3.84 4.64
C GLU A 44 2.94 -2.90 3.43
N ASP A 45 3.98 -2.11 3.18
CA ASP A 45 4.03 -1.20 2.05
C ASP A 45 4.05 -1.95 0.71
N TYR A 46 4.81 -3.04 0.63
CA TYR A 46 4.80 -3.91 -0.53
C TYR A 46 3.41 -4.54 -0.76
N ASN A 47 2.76 -5.04 0.29
CA ASN A 47 1.40 -5.58 0.19
C ASN A 47 0.37 -4.51 -0.20
N GLU A 48 0.48 -3.31 0.35
CA GLU A 48 -0.41 -2.22 -0.04
C GLU A 48 -0.20 -1.81 -1.49
N CYS A 49 1.04 -1.81 -2.00
CA CYS A 49 1.26 -1.57 -3.42
C CYS A 49 0.53 -2.60 -4.30
N LEU A 50 0.55 -3.87 -3.91
CA LEU A 50 -0.09 -4.97 -4.64
C LEU A 50 -1.62 -4.88 -4.58
N HIS A 51 -2.18 -4.61 -3.41
CA HIS A 51 -3.62 -4.77 -3.15
C HIS A 51 -4.41 -3.46 -3.17
N ARG A 52 -3.75 -2.32 -2.95
CA ARG A 52 -4.36 -0.97 -2.89
C ARG A 52 -5.56 -0.91 -1.94
N GLU A 53 -5.50 -1.63 -0.84
CA GLU A 53 -6.58 -1.73 0.14
C GLU A 53 -6.70 -0.43 0.95
N LYS A 54 -5.57 0.08 1.46
CA LYS A 54 -5.55 1.34 2.22
C LYS A 54 -6.05 2.50 1.34
N GLU A 55 -5.58 2.55 0.09
CA GLU A 55 -6.02 3.56 -0.88
C GLU A 55 -7.51 3.42 -1.26
N ARG A 56 -8.01 2.20 -1.44
CA ARG A 56 -9.44 1.97 -1.73
C ARG A 56 -10.33 2.46 -0.60
N THR A 57 -9.98 2.13 0.64
CA THR A 57 -10.71 2.58 1.83
C THR A 57 -10.70 4.10 1.94
N ARG A 58 -9.54 4.73 1.75
CA ARG A 58 -9.41 6.19 1.78
C ARG A 58 -10.32 6.87 0.74
N ARG A 59 -10.36 6.35 -0.50
CA ARG A 59 -11.25 6.87 -1.55
C ARG A 59 -12.73 6.74 -1.19
N GLN A 60 -13.14 5.63 -0.59
CA GLN A 60 -14.52 5.43 -0.18
C GLN A 60 -14.93 6.42 0.90
N VAL A 61 -14.06 6.69 1.87
CA VAL A 61 -14.32 7.70 2.91
C VAL A 61 -14.45 9.09 2.27
N VAL A 62 -13.51 9.49 1.41
CA VAL A 62 -13.56 10.80 0.73
C VAL A 62 -14.81 10.95 -0.12
N GLU A 63 -15.21 9.93 -0.88
CA GLU A 63 -16.40 9.99 -1.72
C GLU A 63 -17.69 10.06 -0.89
N ARG A 64 -17.73 9.33 0.24
CA ARG A 64 -18.86 9.41 1.18
C ARG A 64 -19.04 10.82 1.73
N GLU A 65 -17.96 11.44 2.19
CA GLU A 65 -17.99 12.82 2.70
C GLU A 65 -18.38 13.80 1.61
N ARG A 66 -17.87 13.62 0.39
CA ARG A 66 -18.23 14.44 -0.77
C ARG A 66 -19.73 14.34 -1.07
N GLN A 67 -20.29 13.13 -1.04
CA GLN A 67 -21.72 12.94 -1.25
C GLN A 67 -22.56 13.60 -0.14
N ALA A 68 -22.17 13.45 1.12
CA ALA A 68 -22.86 14.10 2.24
C ALA A 68 -22.87 15.64 2.12
N GLN A 69 -21.77 16.23 1.64
CA GLN A 69 -21.70 17.68 1.39
C GLN A 69 -22.62 18.14 0.25
N LEU A 70 -22.73 17.36 -0.83
CA LEU A 70 -23.63 17.66 -1.94
C LEU A 70 -25.11 17.59 -1.50
N GLU A 71 -25.46 16.58 -0.72
CA GLU A 71 -26.82 16.42 -0.15
C GLU A 71 -27.15 17.52 0.86
N GLY A 72 -26.19 17.92 1.70
CA GLY A 72 -26.35 19.03 2.64
C GLY A 72 -26.48 20.39 1.95
N ALA A 73 -25.68 20.66 0.91
CA ALA A 73 -25.77 21.88 0.11
C ALA A 73 -27.12 21.99 -0.63
N SER A 74 -27.68 20.86 -1.10
CA SER A 74 -29.00 20.82 -1.72
C SER A 74 -30.15 21.18 -0.77
N LYS A 75 -29.99 20.98 0.55
CA LYS A 75 -31.03 21.27 1.56
C LYS A 75 -30.98 22.69 2.12
N GLY A 76 -29.88 23.42 1.91
CA GLY A 76 -29.69 24.80 2.37
C GLY A 76 -30.13 25.90 1.39
N HIS A 77 -30.70 25.53 0.25
CA HIS A 77 -31.13 26.47 -0.81
C HIS A 77 -32.66 26.55 -0.92
N HIS A 78 -33.35 26.78 0.20
CA HIS A 78 -34.80 26.93 0.24
C HIS A 78 -35.24 28.07 1.17
#